data_AF-T2J3N0-F1
#
_entry.id   AF-T2J3N0-F1
#
_cell.length_a   1.000
_cell.length_b   1.000
_cell.length_c   1.000
_cell.angle_alpha   90.00
_cell.angle_beta   90.00
_cell.angle_gamma   90.00
#
_symmetry.space_group_name_H-M   'P 1'
#
loop_
_entity.id
_entity.type
_entity.pdbx_description
1 polymer ?
#
loop_
_entity_poly.entity_id
_entity_poly.type
_entity_poly.pdbx_seq_one_letter_code
_entity_poly.pdbx_strand_id
1 'polypeptide(L)' 'MTLTLNYSYRIYPDSKQEAMLDQWLEICRRSYNYALRELKDWIASRKCPIDRCSLESEYIMAASYPFP' A
#
# COMPACT_ATOMS: atom_id res chain seq x y z
N MET A 1 -29.37 -25.15 -22.22
CA MET A 1 -29.49 -23.97 -21.31
C MET A 1 -28.73 -24.29 -20.04
N THR A 2 -27.61 -23.61 -19.79
CA THR A 2 -26.80 -23.79 -18.57
C THR A 2 -27.26 -22.79 -17.50
N LEU A 3 -27.65 -23.29 -16.33
CA LEU A 3 -28.06 -22.47 -15.20
C LEU A 3 -26.80 -21.86 -14.56
N THR A 4 -26.63 -20.54 -14.62
CA THR A 4 -25.55 -19.84 -13.90
C THR A 4 -26.09 -19.39 -12.54
N LEU A 5 -25.63 -20.03 -11.46
CA LEU A 5 -26.01 -19.68 -10.08
C LEU A 5 -25.02 -18.68 -9.51
N ASN A 6 -25.49 -17.45 -9.28
CA ASN A 6 -24.72 -16.42 -8.56
C ASN A 6 -24.95 -16.57 -7.06
N TYR A 7 -24.03 -17.22 -6.36
CA TYR A 7 -24.07 -17.33 -4.91
C TYR A 7 -23.48 -16.08 -4.27
N SER A 8 -24.23 -15.48 -3.34
CA SER A 8 -23.71 -14.42 -2.45
C SER A 8 -23.44 -15.03 -1.08
N TYR A 9 -22.18 -15.07 -0.68
CA TYR A 9 -21.77 -15.57 0.63
C TYR A 9 -21.65 -14.40 1.61
N ARG A 10 -22.29 -14.55 2.77
CA ARG A 10 -22.15 -13.64 3.91
C ARG A 10 -21.62 -14.43 5.10
N ILE A 11 -20.57 -13.91 5.72
CA ILE A 11 -20.01 -14.45 6.95
C ILE A 11 -20.66 -13.75 8.16
N TYR A 12 -20.90 -14.53 9.21
CA TYR A 12 -21.40 -14.05 10.50
C TYR A 12 -20.40 -14.47 11.58
N PRO A 13 -19.29 -13.72 11.72
CA PRO A 13 -18.25 -14.07 12.66
C PRO A 13 -18.74 -13.94 14.12
N ASP A 14 -18.18 -14.77 14.99
CA ASP A 14 -18.31 -14.56 16.44
C ASP A 14 -17.36 -13.44 16.93
N SER A 15 -17.56 -12.99 18.17
CA SER A 15 -16.76 -11.90 18.77
C SER A 15 -15.25 -12.13 18.74
N LYS A 16 -14.77 -13.38 18.81
CA LYS A 16 -13.33 -13.68 18.74
C LYS A 16 -12.83 -13.58 17.30
N GLN A 17 -13.64 -14.05 16.35
CA GLN A 17 -13.33 -13.96 14.93
C GLN A 17 -13.32 -12.50 14.45
N GLU A 18 -14.26 -11.67 14.90
CA GLU A 18 -14.27 -10.23 14.62
C GLU A 18 -12.99 -9.54 15.08
N ALA A 19 -12.60 -9.74 16.35
CA ALA A 19 -11.38 -9.15 16.89
C ALA A 19 -10.12 -9.59 16.12
N MET A 20 -10.06 -10.85 15.68
CA MET A 20 -8.97 -11.37 14.87
C MET A 20 -8.93 -10.73 13.48
N LEU A 21 -10.09 -10.58 12.83
CA LEU A 21 -10.20 -9.93 11.52
C LEU A 21 -9.79 -8.45 11.60
N ASP A 22 -10.22 -7.73 12.63
CA ASP A 22 -9.85 -6.34 12.84
C ASP A 22 -8.34 -6.18 13.04
N GLN A 23 -7.72 -7.07 13.81
CA GLN A 23 -6.27 -7.09 13.99
C GLN A 23 -5.55 -7.31 12.65
N TRP A 24 -6.02 -8.24 11.82
CA TRP A 24 -5.43 -8.48 10.50
C TRP A 24 -5.60 -7.29 9.56
N LEU A 25 -6.79 -6.67 9.55
CA LEU A 25 -7.04 -5.48 8.74
C LEU A 25 -6.11 -4.33 9.15
N GLU A 26 -5.86 -4.14 10.44
CA GLU A 26 -4.94 -3.11 10.92
C GLU A 26 -3.49 -3.40 10.50
N ILE A 27 -3.05 -4.66 10.58
CA ILE A 27 -1.72 -5.07 10.09
C ILE A 27 -1.61 -4.77 8.60
N CYS A 28 -2.58 -5.21 7.80
CA CYS A 28 -2.63 -4.98 6.36
C CYS A 28 -2.60 -3.48 6.02
N ARG A 29 -3.40 -2.68 6.72
CA ARG A 29 -3.47 -1.22 6.54
C ARG A 29 -2.11 -0.58 6.78
N ARG A 30 -1.42 -0.94 7.86
CA ARG A 30 -0.10 -0.40 8.20
C ARG A 30 0.96 -0.82 7.19
N SER A 31 1.02 -2.11 6.86
CA SER A 31 1.98 -2.65 5.88
C SER A 31 1.79 -2.01 4.50
N TYR A 32 0.54 -1.89 4.04
CA TYR A 32 0.24 -1.25 2.77
C TYR A 32 0.63 0.23 2.76
N ASN A 33 0.28 0.98 3.80
CA ASN A 33 0.61 2.41 3.89
C ASN A 33 2.12 2.65 3.96
N TYR A 34 2.86 1.77 4.64
CA TYR A 34 4.31 1.81 4.68
C TYR A 34 4.92 1.58 3.30
N ALA A 35 4.55 0.48 2.63
CA ALA A 35 5.04 0.18 1.28
C ALA A 35 4.67 1.27 0.26
N LEU A 36 3.46 1.81 0.36
CA LEU A 36 3.02 2.93 -0.49
C LEU A 36 3.85 4.19 -0.26
N ARG A 37 4.25 4.47 0.98
CA ARG A 37 5.15 5.59 1.31
C ARG A 37 6.52 5.36 0.69
N GLU A 38 7.13 4.20 0.91
CA GLU A 38 8.44 3.87 0.34
C GLU A 38 8.46 4.00 -1.19
N LEU A 39 7.40 3.52 -1.86
CA LEU A 39 7.26 3.65 -3.30
C LEU A 39 7.21 5.13 -3.74
N LYS A 40 6.42 5.95 -3.06
CA LYS A 40 6.31 7.38 -3.37
C LYS A 40 7.64 8.10 -3.17
N ASP A 41 8.33 7.81 -2.08
CA ASP A 41 9.61 8.43 -1.76
C ASP A 41 10.68 8.01 -2.78
N TRP A 42 10.72 6.73 -3.17
CA TRP A 42 11.61 6.20 -4.21
C TRP A 42 11.41 6.88 -5.57
N ILE A 43 10.16 7.11 -5.97
CA ILE A 43 9.82 7.79 -7.22
C ILE A 43 10.21 9.27 -7.13
N ALA A 44 9.87 9.92 -6.01
CA ALA A 44 10.18 11.33 -5.80
C ALA A 44 11.70 11.59 -5.82
N SER A 45 12.51 10.70 -5.25
CA SER A 45 13.97 10.81 -5.26
C SER A 45 14.59 10.70 -6.64
N ARG A 46 13.90 10.09 -7.61
CA ARG A 46 14.37 9.90 -8.99
C ARG A 46 13.72 10.87 -9.98
N LYS A 47 12.69 11.58 -9.55
CA LYS A 47 11.94 12.54 -10.37
C LYS A 47 12.46 13.94 -10.10
N CYS A 48 13.52 14.34 -10.78
CA CYS A 48 14.01 15.72 -10.80
C CYS A 48 13.63 16.40 -12.14
N PRO A 49 13.08 17.62 -12.14
CA PRO A 49 12.92 18.41 -13.37
C PRO A 49 14.29 18.65 -14.02
N ILE A 50 14.37 18.49 -15.34
CA ILE A 50 15.63 18.66 -16.09
C ILE A 50 16.09 20.13 -16.09
N ASP A 51 15.14 21.06 -15.98
CA ASP A 51 15.33 22.49 -16.10
C ASP A 51 15.53 23.23 -14.77
N ARG A 52 15.30 22.58 -13.62
CA ARG A 52 15.38 23.24 -12.30
C ARG A 52 15.54 22.26 -11.15
N CYS A 53 16.25 22.68 -10.10
CA CYS A 53 16.32 21.99 -8.82
C CYS A 53 15.35 22.61 -7.79
N SER A 54 14.87 21.82 -6.83
CA SER A 54 14.10 22.34 -5.69
C SER A 54 14.96 23.23 -4.80
N LEU A 55 14.41 24.34 -4.33
CA LEU A 55 15.06 25.23 -3.37
C LEU A 55 14.66 24.94 -1.91
N GLU A 56 13.61 24.15 -1.70
CA GLU A 56 13.06 23.86 -0.37
C GLU A 56 13.61 22.54 0.18
N SER A 57 13.46 21.45 -0.59
CA SER A 57 13.89 20.12 -0.19
C SER A 57 14.04 19.19 -1.39
N GLU A 58 15.00 18.28 -1.31
CA GLU A 58 15.21 17.17 -2.24
C GLU A 58 15.21 15.85 -1.46
N TYR A 59 14.73 14.78 -2.09
CA TYR A 59 14.78 13.45 -1.49
C TYR A 59 16.19 12.87 -1.61
N ILE A 60 16.88 12.73 -0.48
CA ILE A 60 18.24 12.17 -0.43
C ILE A 60 18.13 10.66 -0.16
N MET A 61 18.20 9.87 -1.23
CA MET A 61 18.25 8.40 -1.18
C MET A 61 19.49 7.90 -1.92
N ALA A 62 20.03 6.75 -1.50
CA ALA A 62 21.18 6.15 -2.19
C ALA A 62 20.82 5.78 -3.63
N ALA A 63 21.71 6.10 -4.59
CA ALA A 63 21.50 5.78 -6.00
C ALA A 63 21.38 4.26 -6.26
N SER A 64 22.05 3.45 -5.44
CA SER A 64 22.00 1.98 -5.48
C SER A 64 20.79 1.38 -4.77
N TYR A 65 19.94 2.18 -4.13
CA TYR A 65 18.76 1.66 -3.41
C TYR A 65 17.80 1.00 -4.41
N PRO A 66 17.45 -0.28 -4.23
CA PRO A 66 16.61 -1.01 -5.18
C PRO A 66 15.18 -0.46 -5.21
N PHE A 67 14.42 -0.83 -6.24
CA PHE A 67 12.98 -0.60 -6.23
C PHE A 67 12.35 -1.43 -5.10
N PRO A 68 11.54 -0.80 -4.21
CA PRO A 68 10.90 -1.48 -3.09
C PRO A 68 9.82 -2.48 -3.54
#